data_AF-A0A7S0PVC0-F1
#
_entry.id   AF-A0A7S0PVC0-F1
#
_cell.length_a   1.000
_cell.length_b   1.000
_cell.length_c   1.000
_cell.angle_alpha   90.00
_cell.angle_beta   90.00
_cell.angle_gamma   90.00
#
_symmetry.space_group_name_H-M   'P 1'
#
loop_
_entity.id
_entity.type
_entity.pdbx_description
1 polymer ?
#
loop_
_entity_poly.entity_id
_entity_poly.type
_entity_poly.pdbx_seq_one_letter_code
_entity_poly.pdbx_strand_id
1 'polypeptide(L)'
;MYRKYLNLLSVFFVVTTNNVATAEVFLPSAAVTNSLNSGLRFQSPYHYRTNPGLSRQGQHFGIRKWIHRTHKSIRSSNINTHGMAFTAISAFYRDFPYLAAFLTCGVKGVSADLIVQSTTIKRVHKIQAGQKEHEVSMDWKRALTYLLYGAFYQGMVQEYLYNNVFPAVFGTSSDFNTVAIKVVFGTYILTPLITLPTVYMTKALVFGYSLRKALQEYIYDIQKKGLLKKCWLLWTPVNAIAFAFVPEHFRITFIAMVSFVWVMILSAVAAK
;
A
#
# COMPACT_ATOMS: atom_id res chain seq x y z
N MET A 1 -24.43 0.20 22.30
CA MET A 1 -23.45 -0.05 21.21
C MET A 1 -22.26 0.92 21.19
N TYR A 2 -22.39 2.17 21.65
CA TYR A 2 -21.31 3.18 21.62
C TYR A 2 -20.07 2.89 22.49
N ARG A 3 -20.21 2.10 23.57
CA ARG A 3 -19.13 1.84 24.54
C ARG A 3 -17.96 1.00 24.00
N LYS A 4 -18.16 0.22 22.93
CA LYS A 4 -17.10 -0.59 22.29
C LYS A 4 -16.17 0.26 21.40
N TYR A 5 -16.65 1.38 20.85
CA TYR A 5 -15.88 2.24 19.96
C TYR A 5 -14.93 3.20 20.71
N LEU A 6 -15.33 3.65 21.91
CA LEU A 6 -14.48 4.46 22.80
C LEU A 6 -13.27 3.69 23.33
N ASN A 7 -13.38 2.37 23.55
CA ASN A 7 -12.29 1.54 24.05
C ASN A 7 -11.19 1.26 23.01
N LEU A 8 -11.50 1.34 21.71
CA LEU A 8 -10.49 1.19 20.65
C LEU A 8 -9.69 2.49 20.44
N LEU A 9 -10.34 3.65 20.61
CA LEU A 9 -9.67 4.95 20.59
C LEU A 9 -8.77 5.16 21.82
N SER A 10 -9.16 4.64 22.99
CA SER A 10 -8.34 4.75 24.20
C SER A 10 -7.09 3.86 24.16
N VAL A 11 -7.17 2.66 23.55
CA VAL A 11 -5.99 1.79 23.35
C VAL A 11 -4.96 2.44 22.41
N PHE A 12 -5.41 3.21 21.42
CA PHE A 12 -4.49 4.00 20.58
C PHE A 12 -3.88 5.19 21.30
N PHE A 13 -4.59 5.80 22.26
CA PHE A 13 -4.09 6.95 23.02
C PHE A 13 -3.05 6.55 24.08
N VAL A 14 -3.22 5.40 24.73
CA VAL A 14 -2.35 4.93 25.84
C VAL A 14 -0.95 4.51 25.40
N VAL A 15 -0.75 4.13 24.13
CA VAL A 15 0.58 3.73 23.61
C VAL A 15 1.50 4.94 23.33
N THR A 16 0.99 6.18 23.42
CA THR A 16 1.71 7.38 22.93
C THR A 16 2.56 8.14 23.97
N THR A 17 2.59 7.74 25.25
CA THR A 17 3.10 8.61 26.32
C THR A 17 4.49 8.32 26.89
N ASN A 18 5.24 7.30 26.45
CA ASN A 18 6.51 6.97 27.11
C ASN A 18 7.76 7.07 26.20
N ASN A 19 8.67 7.96 26.61
CA ASN A 19 10.13 8.01 26.37
C ASN A 19 10.70 8.71 25.10
N VAL A 20 11.11 9.97 25.34
CA VAL A 20 12.49 10.53 25.37
C VAL A 20 13.53 10.14 24.29
N ALA A 21 14.16 11.21 23.77
CA ALA A 21 15.49 11.37 23.16
C ALA A 21 15.72 11.14 21.64
N THR A 22 16.05 12.27 20.96
CA THR A 22 17.06 12.51 19.89
C THR A 22 17.19 11.53 18.71
N ALA A 23 17.33 11.89 17.43
CA ALA A 23 17.36 13.12 16.64
C ALA A 23 17.16 12.72 15.15
N GLU A 24 17.18 13.70 14.23
CA GLU A 24 17.48 13.60 12.77
C GLU A 24 16.39 13.30 11.71
N VAL A 25 16.26 14.27 10.81
CA VAL A 25 15.13 14.67 9.99
C VAL A 25 15.28 14.16 8.55
N PHE A 26 14.17 13.81 7.93
CA PHE A 26 14.09 13.26 6.58
C PHE A 26 14.07 14.38 5.51
N LEU A 27 15.23 14.72 4.95
CA LEU A 27 15.49 14.91 3.51
C LEU A 27 17.02 14.72 3.28
N PRO A 28 17.45 14.08 2.18
CA PRO A 28 18.79 13.53 2.08
C PRO A 28 19.80 14.65 1.80
N SER A 29 20.79 14.79 2.67
CA SER A 29 22.10 15.30 2.29
C SER A 29 23.13 14.29 2.78
N ALA A 30 24.01 13.92 1.86
CA ALA A 30 25.12 13.03 2.09
C ALA A 30 26.07 13.53 3.20
N ALA A 31 26.88 12.59 3.69
CA ALA A 31 28.06 12.71 4.54
C ALA A 31 27.80 12.53 6.06
N VAL A 32 28.15 11.37 6.63
CA VAL A 32 29.46 11.03 7.28
C VAL A 32 29.35 11.28 8.80
N THR A 33 29.38 10.27 9.70
CA THR A 33 30.56 9.48 10.09
C THR A 33 30.22 8.12 10.77
N ASN A 34 31.01 7.09 10.42
CA ASN A 34 31.76 6.10 11.25
C ASN A 34 31.15 5.57 12.57
N SER A 35 31.20 4.30 12.96
CA SER A 35 32.03 3.12 12.67
C SER A 35 31.30 1.90 13.30
N LEU A 36 31.39 0.65 12.85
CA LEU A 36 32.47 -0.30 13.12
C LEU A 36 32.14 -1.63 12.41
N ASN A 37 33.04 -2.03 11.53
CA ASN A 37 33.69 -3.34 11.36
C ASN A 37 33.01 -4.70 11.64
N SER A 38 33.50 -5.66 10.85
CA SER A 38 33.37 -7.13 10.88
C SER A 38 32.03 -7.69 10.38
N GLY A 39 31.92 -8.37 9.24
CA GLY A 39 32.87 -9.24 8.56
C GLY A 39 32.62 -10.67 9.02
N LEU A 40 31.97 -11.49 8.18
CA LEU A 40 32.06 -12.95 8.19
C LEU A 40 31.37 -13.52 6.94
N ARG A 41 32.21 -14.04 6.03
CA ARG A 41 31.83 -14.97 4.95
C ARG A 41 31.61 -16.35 5.57
N PHE A 42 30.64 -17.11 5.09
CA PHE A 42 30.71 -18.57 5.15
C PHE A 42 30.19 -19.22 3.87
N GLN A 43 31.05 -20.10 3.34
CA GLN A 43 30.89 -20.92 2.14
C GLN A 43 29.94 -22.10 2.38
N SER A 44 29.25 -22.51 1.32
CA SER A 44 28.69 -23.85 1.10
C SER A 44 29.80 -24.82 0.66
N PRO A 45 29.74 -26.12 0.98
CA PRO A 45 29.16 -27.10 0.02
C PRO A 45 28.47 -28.29 0.71
N TYR A 46 27.73 -29.13 -0.03
CA TYR A 46 27.94 -30.59 -0.12
C TYR A 46 26.93 -31.28 -1.07
N HIS A 47 27.51 -32.04 -2.00
CA HIS A 47 26.90 -33.00 -2.92
C HIS A 47 26.57 -34.33 -2.23
N TYR A 48 25.52 -35.03 -2.66
CA TYR A 48 25.41 -36.51 -2.69
C TYR A 48 24.37 -36.88 -3.77
N ARG A 49 24.77 -37.37 -4.96
CA ARG A 49 25.06 -38.75 -5.39
C ARG A 49 23.85 -39.71 -5.37
N THR A 50 23.50 -40.14 -6.58
CA THR A 50 22.46 -41.08 -7.00
C THR A 50 22.77 -42.53 -6.62
N ASN A 51 21.72 -43.35 -6.48
CA ASN A 51 21.83 -44.80 -6.29
C ASN A 51 21.05 -45.53 -7.41
N PRO A 52 21.64 -46.48 -8.15
CA PRO A 52 20.96 -47.26 -9.16
C PRO A 52 20.57 -48.65 -8.64
N GLY A 53 19.42 -49.16 -9.10
CA GLY A 53 19.12 -50.59 -9.05
C GLY A 53 17.77 -50.93 -8.45
N LEU A 54 16.81 -51.27 -9.32
CA LEU A 54 15.82 -52.35 -9.12
C LEU A 54 15.00 -52.52 -10.42
N SER A 55 15.45 -53.46 -11.24
CA SER A 55 14.61 -54.30 -12.12
C SER A 55 13.68 -55.17 -11.26
N ARG A 56 12.50 -55.67 -11.63
CA ARG A 56 11.87 -55.98 -12.92
C ARG A 56 10.39 -56.35 -12.61
N GLN A 57 9.60 -56.53 -13.67
CA GLN A 57 8.53 -57.53 -13.85
C GLN A 57 7.15 -56.93 -14.14
N GLY A 58 6.75 -57.08 -15.40
CA GLY A 58 5.53 -56.53 -15.96
C GLY A 58 4.30 -57.42 -15.77
N GLN A 59 3.14 -56.80 -15.88
CA GLN A 59 1.93 -57.47 -16.36
C GLN A 59 1.16 -56.53 -17.29
N HIS A 60 0.80 -57.12 -18.43
CA HIS A 60 0.02 -56.59 -19.53
C HIS A 60 -1.45 -56.43 -19.09
N PHE A 61 -2.04 -55.23 -19.17
CA PHE A 61 -3.50 -55.08 -19.19
C PHE A 61 -3.94 -53.81 -19.95
N GLY A 62 -4.51 -54.01 -21.15
CA GLY A 62 -5.78 -53.35 -21.52
C GLY A 62 -5.82 -51.91 -22.06
N ILE A 63 -4.81 -51.38 -22.74
CA ILE A 63 -4.89 -50.04 -23.39
C ILE A 63 -5.53 -50.16 -24.79
N ARG A 64 -6.83 -50.46 -24.93
CA ARG A 64 -7.51 -50.33 -26.24
C ARG A 64 -9.01 -49.95 -26.22
N LYS A 65 -9.60 -49.56 -25.09
CA LYS A 65 -11.05 -49.28 -25.06
C LYS A 65 -11.48 -47.98 -24.36
N TRP A 66 -10.60 -47.00 -24.26
CA TRP A 66 -10.89 -45.69 -23.67
C TRP A 66 -10.55 -44.49 -24.58
N ILE A 67 -10.55 -44.65 -25.91
CA ILE A 67 -10.21 -43.55 -26.85
C ILE A 67 -11.36 -43.19 -27.80
N HIS A 68 -12.55 -43.78 -27.65
CA HIS A 68 -13.70 -43.49 -28.55
C HIS A 68 -14.96 -42.97 -27.85
N ARG A 69 -14.84 -42.41 -26.63
CA ARG A 69 -15.99 -41.82 -25.91
C ARG A 69 -15.79 -40.41 -25.35
N THR A 70 -14.85 -39.64 -25.89
CA THR A 70 -14.61 -38.24 -25.47
C THR A 70 -14.56 -37.25 -26.64
N HIS A 71 -15.21 -37.55 -27.76
CA HIS A 71 -15.41 -36.60 -28.87
C HIS A 71 -16.89 -36.25 -29.05
N LYS A 72 -17.56 -35.84 -27.97
CA LYS A 72 -18.83 -35.11 -28.09
C LYS A 72 -18.83 -33.90 -27.18
N SER A 73 -18.75 -32.75 -27.84
CA SER A 73 -19.05 -31.41 -27.34
C SER A 73 -18.02 -30.76 -26.40
N ILE A 74 -16.78 -30.57 -26.90
CA ILE A 74 -16.08 -29.31 -26.62
C ILE A 74 -16.74 -28.26 -27.53
N ARG A 75 -17.89 -27.75 -27.08
CA ARG A 75 -18.45 -26.52 -27.62
C ARG A 75 -17.48 -25.44 -27.20
N SER A 76 -16.65 -24.99 -28.14
CA SER A 76 -15.88 -23.76 -28.06
C SER A 76 -16.85 -22.63 -27.73
N SER A 77 -17.04 -22.40 -26.44
CA SER A 77 -17.70 -21.23 -25.93
C SER A 77 -16.56 -20.26 -25.66
N ASN A 78 -16.30 -19.38 -26.63
CA ASN A 78 -15.63 -18.09 -26.42
C ASN A 78 -16.48 -17.28 -25.41
N ILE A 79 -16.62 -17.78 -24.19
CA ILE A 79 -17.25 -17.09 -23.07
C ILE A 79 -16.18 -16.14 -22.60
N ASN A 80 -16.26 -14.90 -23.09
CA ASN A 80 -15.71 -13.67 -22.55
C ASN A 80 -14.94 -13.88 -21.23
N THR A 81 -13.69 -14.36 -21.31
CA THR A 81 -12.84 -14.61 -20.14
C THR A 81 -12.69 -13.35 -19.30
N HIS A 82 -12.68 -12.19 -19.96
CA HIS A 82 -12.70 -10.86 -19.36
C HIS A 82 -13.96 -10.59 -18.53
N GLY A 83 -15.14 -11.03 -18.98
CA GLY A 83 -16.40 -10.85 -18.24
C GLY A 83 -16.42 -11.69 -16.97
N MET A 84 -16.00 -12.95 -17.04
CA MET A 84 -15.91 -13.83 -15.85
C MET A 84 -14.89 -13.32 -14.83
N ALA A 85 -13.73 -12.85 -15.29
CA ALA A 85 -12.71 -12.28 -14.42
C ALA A 85 -13.21 -11.01 -13.72
N PHE A 86 -13.87 -10.10 -14.43
CA PHE A 86 -14.44 -8.89 -13.85
C PHE A 86 -15.52 -9.21 -12.81
N THR A 87 -16.42 -10.16 -13.11
CA THR A 87 -17.43 -10.61 -12.14
C THR A 87 -16.80 -11.22 -10.90
N ALA A 88 -15.79 -12.07 -11.05
CA ALA A 88 -15.08 -12.67 -9.91
C ALA A 88 -14.36 -11.62 -9.05
N ILE A 89 -13.70 -10.65 -9.69
CA ILE A 89 -13.06 -9.52 -9.00
C ILE A 89 -14.11 -8.69 -8.25
N SER A 90 -15.19 -8.30 -8.92
CA SER A 90 -16.27 -7.53 -8.29
C SER A 90 -16.89 -8.27 -7.10
N ALA A 91 -17.12 -9.58 -7.23
CA ALA A 91 -17.58 -10.42 -6.13
C ALA A 91 -16.59 -10.41 -4.96
N PHE A 92 -15.28 -10.55 -5.23
CA PHE A 92 -14.26 -10.49 -4.19
C PHE A 92 -14.24 -9.15 -3.43
N TYR A 93 -14.32 -8.02 -4.12
CA TYR A 93 -14.38 -6.69 -3.48
C TYR A 93 -15.66 -6.47 -2.67
N ARG A 94 -16.77 -7.07 -3.08
CA ARG A 94 -18.04 -6.96 -2.37
C ARG A 94 -18.09 -7.88 -1.15
N ASP A 95 -17.63 -9.11 -1.29
CA ASP A 95 -17.77 -10.16 -0.28
C ASP A 95 -16.65 -10.07 0.77
N PHE A 96 -15.47 -9.56 0.40
CA PHE A 96 -14.31 -9.37 1.29
C PHE A 96 -13.71 -7.95 1.20
N PRO A 97 -14.49 -6.88 1.47
CA PRO A 97 -14.09 -5.49 1.22
C PRO A 97 -12.80 -5.08 1.95
N TYR A 98 -12.66 -5.43 3.23
CA TYR A 98 -11.48 -5.07 4.02
C TYR A 98 -10.21 -5.78 3.56
N LEU A 99 -10.30 -7.06 3.19
CA LEU A 99 -9.16 -7.82 2.68
C LEU A 99 -8.76 -7.31 1.30
N ALA A 100 -9.73 -7.05 0.43
CA ALA A 100 -9.49 -6.50 -0.89
C ALA A 100 -8.83 -5.12 -0.80
N ALA A 101 -9.32 -4.25 0.08
CA ALA A 101 -8.74 -2.93 0.34
C ALA A 101 -7.33 -3.02 0.93
N PHE A 102 -7.11 -3.91 1.91
CA PHE A 102 -5.79 -4.17 2.51
C PHE A 102 -4.76 -4.57 1.45
N LEU A 103 -5.07 -5.58 0.63
CA LEU A 103 -4.18 -6.08 -0.40
C LEU A 103 -3.90 -5.02 -1.47
N THR A 104 -4.96 -4.36 -1.93
CA THR A 104 -4.84 -3.33 -2.98
C THR A 104 -3.97 -2.18 -2.53
N CYS A 105 -4.28 -1.59 -1.37
CA CYS A 105 -3.54 -0.44 -0.87
C CYS A 105 -2.12 -0.81 -0.43
N GLY A 106 -1.91 -2.00 0.13
CA GLY A 106 -0.58 -2.52 0.49
C GLY A 106 0.31 -2.74 -0.72
N VAL A 107 -0.16 -3.50 -1.71
CA VAL A 107 0.59 -3.76 -2.96
C VAL A 107 0.86 -2.46 -3.70
N LYS A 108 -0.14 -1.58 -3.81
CA LYS A 108 0.00 -0.24 -4.39
C LYS A 108 1.08 0.57 -3.66
N GLY A 109 1.07 0.56 -2.33
CA GLY A 109 2.01 1.32 -1.49
C GLY A 109 3.44 0.90 -1.74
N VAL A 110 3.70 -0.41 -1.64
CA VAL A 110 5.03 -0.99 -1.88
C VAL A 110 5.47 -0.76 -3.32
N SER A 111 4.61 -1.03 -4.29
CA SER A 111 4.95 -0.91 -5.71
C SER A 111 5.29 0.53 -6.10
N ALA A 112 4.49 1.50 -5.66
CA ALA A 112 4.78 2.92 -5.90
C ALA A 112 6.13 3.31 -5.32
N ASP A 113 6.42 2.87 -4.09
CA ASP A 113 7.67 3.21 -3.42
C ASP A 113 8.90 2.58 -4.10
N LEU A 114 8.82 1.28 -4.46
CA LEU A 114 9.90 0.58 -5.16
C LEU A 114 10.25 1.25 -6.49
N ILE A 115 9.23 1.70 -7.24
CA ILE A 115 9.44 2.41 -8.51
C ILE A 115 10.13 3.76 -8.28
N VAL A 116 9.70 4.51 -7.26
CA VAL A 116 10.30 5.81 -6.90
C VAL A 116 11.75 5.63 -6.47
N GLN A 117 12.03 4.66 -5.61
CA GLN A 117 13.38 4.36 -5.14
C GLN A 117 14.29 3.92 -6.30
N SER A 118 13.82 3.00 -7.15
CA SER A 118 14.56 2.54 -8.34
C SER A 118 14.89 3.70 -9.30
N THR A 119 13.93 4.60 -9.50
CA THR A 119 14.11 5.78 -10.35
C THR A 119 15.12 6.76 -9.74
N THR A 120 15.10 6.92 -8.42
CA THR A 120 16.03 7.80 -7.69
C THR A 120 17.46 7.25 -7.73
N ILE A 121 17.63 5.95 -7.46
CA ILE A 121 18.95 5.27 -7.49
C ILE A 121 19.59 5.41 -8.87
N LYS A 122 18.85 5.13 -9.96
CA LYS A 122 19.35 5.27 -11.34
C LYS A 122 19.81 6.70 -11.66
N ARG A 123 19.11 7.71 -11.13
CA ARG A 123 19.46 9.13 -11.34
C ARG A 123 20.73 9.51 -10.59
N VAL A 124 20.84 9.12 -9.32
CA VAL A 124 22.03 9.42 -8.51
C VAL A 124 23.26 8.77 -9.12
N HIS A 125 23.18 7.51 -9.56
CA HIS A 125 24.26 6.85 -10.29
C HIS A 125 24.68 7.59 -11.57
N LYS A 126 23.72 8.14 -12.33
CA LYS A 126 24.03 8.92 -13.55
C LYS A 126 24.75 10.24 -13.23
N ILE A 127 24.38 10.92 -12.15
CA ILE A 127 25.00 12.18 -11.71
C ILE A 127 26.39 11.92 -11.13
N GLN A 128 26.56 10.84 -10.38
CA GLN A 128 27.79 10.51 -9.66
C GLN A 128 28.78 9.67 -10.46
N ALA A 129 28.53 9.39 -11.75
CA ALA A 129 29.42 8.63 -12.63
C ALA A 129 30.84 9.24 -12.82
N GLY A 130 31.19 10.31 -12.10
CA GLY A 130 32.54 10.90 -12.04
C GLY A 130 33.10 11.16 -10.64
N GLN A 131 32.43 10.79 -9.54
CA GLN A 131 32.93 10.95 -8.16
C GLN A 131 32.74 9.66 -7.34
N LYS A 132 33.73 9.36 -6.47
CA LYS A 132 33.81 8.10 -5.69
C LYS A 132 32.46 7.68 -5.10
N GLU A 133 32.09 6.45 -5.44
CA GLU A 133 30.78 5.83 -5.24
C GLU A 133 30.31 5.89 -3.79
N HIS A 134 29.18 6.57 -3.56
CA HIS A 134 28.33 6.27 -2.41
C HIS A 134 27.24 5.33 -2.91
N GLU A 135 27.30 4.06 -2.53
CA GLU A 135 26.32 3.05 -2.94
C GLU A 135 24.94 3.40 -2.36
N VAL A 136 24.06 3.96 -3.19
CA VAL A 136 22.67 4.23 -2.79
C VAL A 136 21.89 2.92 -2.84
N SER A 137 21.61 2.36 -1.67
CA SER A 137 20.82 1.14 -1.51
C SER A 137 19.33 1.41 -1.33
N MET A 138 18.50 0.37 -1.50
CA MET A 138 17.06 0.42 -1.30
C MET A 138 16.70 0.53 0.19
N ASP A 139 15.84 1.49 0.53
CA ASP A 139 15.28 1.69 1.87
C ASP A 139 14.02 0.82 2.07
N TRP A 140 14.23 -0.35 2.67
CA TRP A 140 13.14 -1.28 3.00
C TRP A 140 12.27 -0.80 4.17
N LYS A 141 12.77 0.06 5.06
CA LYS A 141 11.95 0.66 6.14
C LYS A 141 10.92 1.60 5.55
N ARG A 142 11.29 2.35 4.52
CA ARG A 142 10.35 3.17 3.76
C ARG A 142 9.27 2.32 3.08
N ALA A 143 9.65 1.24 2.39
CA ALA A 143 8.69 0.32 1.79
C ALA A 143 7.73 -0.29 2.83
N LEU A 144 8.25 -0.68 4.00
CA LEU A 144 7.45 -1.17 5.13
C LEU A 144 6.49 -0.09 5.66
N THR A 145 6.91 1.18 5.73
CA THR A 145 6.04 2.29 6.14
C THR A 145 4.86 2.43 5.19
N TYR A 146 5.11 2.38 3.87
CA TYR A 146 4.04 2.43 2.86
C TYR A 146 3.14 1.19 2.88
N LEU A 147 3.69 0.01 3.19
CA LEU A 147 2.91 -1.21 3.36
C LEU A 147 1.98 -1.08 4.58
N LEU A 148 2.51 -0.71 5.74
CA LEU A 148 1.73 -0.62 6.97
C LEU A 148 0.66 0.47 6.88
N TYR A 149 1.04 1.67 6.44
CA TYR A 149 0.08 2.76 6.28
C TYR A 149 -0.95 2.44 5.18
N GLY A 150 -0.48 1.94 4.03
CA GLY A 150 -1.34 1.61 2.89
C GLY A 150 -2.32 0.50 3.23
N ALA A 151 -1.85 -0.63 3.75
CA ALA A 151 -2.70 -1.79 3.97
C ALA A 151 -3.66 -1.61 5.16
N PHE A 152 -3.16 -1.14 6.31
CA PHE A 152 -3.99 -1.05 7.52
C PHE A 152 -4.84 0.21 7.54
N TYR A 153 -4.23 1.39 7.40
CA TYR A 153 -5.00 2.63 7.48
C TYR A 153 -5.78 2.89 6.18
N GLN A 154 -5.08 3.02 5.05
CA GLN A 154 -5.72 3.37 3.77
C GLN A 154 -6.59 2.23 3.23
N GLY A 155 -6.26 0.98 3.53
CA GLY A 155 -7.06 -0.19 3.19
C GLY A 155 -8.21 -0.36 4.16
N MET A 156 -7.96 -0.90 5.35
CA MET A 156 -9.03 -1.32 6.26
C MET A 156 -9.78 -0.17 6.93
N VAL A 157 -9.05 0.79 7.53
CA VAL A 157 -9.67 1.87 8.31
C VAL A 157 -10.44 2.82 7.41
N GLN A 158 -9.86 3.22 6.28
CA GLN A 158 -10.51 4.13 5.34
C GLN A 158 -11.72 3.48 4.66
N GLU A 159 -11.66 2.19 4.32
CA GLU A 159 -12.82 1.41 3.84
C GLU A 159 -13.96 1.47 4.86
N TYR A 160 -13.68 1.20 6.14
CA TYR A 160 -14.68 1.29 7.21
C TYR A 160 -15.25 2.71 7.35
N LEU A 161 -14.41 3.74 7.31
CA LEU A 161 -14.87 5.13 7.44
C LEU A 161 -15.77 5.52 6.27
N TYR A 162 -15.39 5.19 5.04
CA TYR A 162 -16.08 5.67 3.83
C TYR A 162 -17.34 4.87 3.52
N ASN A 163 -17.38 3.58 3.85
CA ASN A 163 -18.50 2.71 3.50
C ASN A 163 -19.39 2.34 4.69
N ASN A 164 -18.95 2.51 5.94
CA ASN A 164 -19.81 2.28 7.11
C ASN A 164 -20.12 3.58 7.86
N VAL A 165 -19.11 4.38 8.20
CA VAL A 165 -19.33 5.58 9.04
C VAL A 165 -20.00 6.71 8.26
N PHE A 166 -19.49 7.03 7.07
CA PHE A 166 -20.00 8.14 6.28
C PHE A 166 -21.45 7.92 5.83
N PRO A 167 -21.85 6.73 5.37
CA PRO A 167 -23.25 6.49 5.05
C PRO A 167 -24.16 6.47 6.28
N ALA A 168 -23.67 6.00 7.44
CA ALA A 168 -24.45 6.01 8.68
C ALA A 168 -24.67 7.43 9.24
N VAL A 169 -23.69 8.34 9.08
CA VAL A 169 -23.75 9.71 9.63
C VAL A 169 -24.38 10.70 8.64
N PHE A 170 -24.06 10.59 7.35
CA PHE A 170 -24.45 11.56 6.33
C PHE A 170 -25.49 11.03 5.33
N GLY A 171 -25.84 9.75 5.41
CA GLY A 171 -26.79 9.10 4.51
C GLY A 171 -26.13 8.34 3.35
N THR A 172 -26.89 7.40 2.77
CA THR A 172 -26.46 6.54 1.65
C THR A 172 -26.66 7.17 0.28
N SER A 173 -27.36 8.31 0.19
CA SER A 173 -27.66 8.93 -1.11
C SER A 173 -26.42 9.50 -1.79
N SER A 174 -26.50 9.58 -3.12
CA SER A 174 -25.50 10.20 -4.00
C SER A 174 -25.90 11.62 -4.42
N ASP A 175 -26.81 12.24 -3.68
CA ASP A 175 -27.24 13.61 -3.94
C ASP A 175 -26.08 14.59 -3.77
N PHE A 176 -26.11 15.69 -4.51
CA PHE A 176 -25.04 16.69 -4.47
C PHE A 176 -24.71 17.15 -3.05
N ASN A 177 -25.73 17.39 -2.20
CA ASN A 177 -25.55 17.81 -0.81
C ASN A 177 -24.85 16.72 0.03
N THR A 178 -25.26 15.47 -0.11
CA THR A 178 -24.69 14.32 0.61
C THR A 178 -23.23 14.07 0.18
N VAL A 179 -22.95 14.19 -1.11
CA VAL A 179 -21.58 14.10 -1.64
C VAL A 179 -20.73 15.25 -1.11
N ALA A 180 -21.22 16.49 -1.18
CA ALA A 180 -20.50 17.66 -0.72
C ALA A 180 -20.13 17.56 0.76
N ILE A 181 -21.05 17.14 1.64
CA ILE A 181 -20.76 17.00 3.07
C ILE A 181 -19.74 15.87 3.33
N LYS A 182 -19.85 14.73 2.64
CA LYS A 182 -18.86 13.63 2.71
C LYS A 182 -17.47 14.09 2.28
N VAL A 183 -17.37 14.87 1.20
CA VAL A 183 -16.09 15.44 0.72
C VAL A 183 -15.53 16.45 1.72
N VAL A 184 -16.36 17.33 2.27
CA VAL A 184 -15.95 18.32 3.27
C VAL A 184 -15.38 17.61 4.51
N PHE A 185 -16.13 16.67 5.08
CA PHE A 185 -15.67 15.93 6.25
C PHE A 185 -14.46 15.05 5.94
N GLY A 186 -14.43 14.34 4.81
CA GLY A 186 -13.31 13.48 4.44
C GLY A 186 -12.02 14.25 4.19
N THR A 187 -12.09 15.36 3.46
CA THR A 187 -10.91 16.06 2.93
C THR A 187 -10.42 17.17 3.84
N TYR A 188 -11.33 17.87 4.52
CA TYR A 188 -10.99 19.06 5.31
C TYR A 188 -11.01 18.82 6.81
N ILE A 189 -11.64 17.75 7.29
CA ILE A 189 -11.70 17.41 8.72
C ILE A 189 -10.89 16.14 8.99
N LEU A 190 -11.30 15.02 8.41
CA LEU A 190 -10.69 13.71 8.64
C LEU A 190 -9.23 13.68 8.18
N THR A 191 -8.93 14.24 7.01
CA THR A 191 -7.57 14.23 6.45
C THR A 191 -6.55 14.95 7.35
N PRO A 192 -6.74 16.23 7.74
CA PRO A 192 -5.79 16.93 8.59
C PRO A 192 -5.77 16.44 10.05
N LEU A 193 -6.89 15.93 10.57
CA LEU A 193 -6.98 15.56 12.00
C LEU A 193 -6.60 14.10 12.26
N ILE A 194 -6.82 13.20 11.29
CA ILE A 194 -6.61 11.76 11.46
C ILE A 194 -5.63 11.23 10.44
N THR A 195 -5.89 11.41 9.14
CA THR A 195 -5.11 10.77 8.07
C THR A 195 -3.65 11.20 8.09
N LEU A 196 -3.38 12.51 8.02
CA LEU A 196 -2.02 13.02 7.98
C LEU A 196 -1.27 12.69 9.28
N PRO A 197 -1.78 12.98 10.49
CA PRO A 197 -1.11 12.55 11.72
C PRO A 197 -0.78 11.05 11.73
N THR A 198 -1.71 10.20 11.26
CA THR A 198 -1.48 8.75 11.21
C THR A 198 -0.31 8.38 10.29
N VAL A 199 -0.15 9.02 9.13
CA VAL A 199 1.03 8.80 8.26
C VAL A 199 2.33 9.08 9.02
N TYR A 200 2.42 10.24 9.67
CA TYR A 200 3.64 10.63 10.40
C TYR A 200 3.87 9.73 11.61
N MET A 201 2.82 9.25 12.26
CA MET A 201 2.91 8.27 13.35
C MET A 201 3.38 6.90 12.85
N THR A 202 2.86 6.38 11.74
CA THR A 202 3.35 5.12 11.15
C THR A 202 4.82 5.24 10.78
N LYS A 203 5.23 6.38 10.20
CA LYS A 203 6.63 6.67 9.91
C LYS A 203 7.47 6.70 11.21
N ALA A 204 6.97 7.34 12.28
CA ALA A 204 7.63 7.38 13.58
C ALA A 204 7.86 5.97 14.16
N LEU A 205 6.86 5.10 14.07
CA LEU A 205 6.93 3.73 14.55
C LEU A 205 7.97 2.90 13.77
N VAL A 206 8.01 3.01 12.45
CA VAL A 206 8.92 2.20 11.62
C VAL A 206 10.38 2.69 11.68
N PHE A 207 10.58 4.01 11.70
CA PHE A 207 11.90 4.61 11.77
C PHE A 207 12.42 4.76 13.21
N GLY A 208 11.58 4.48 14.22
CA GLY A 208 11.96 4.49 15.63
C GLY A 208 12.20 5.89 16.19
N TYR A 209 11.49 6.91 15.71
CA TYR A 209 11.58 8.27 16.25
C TYR A 209 10.33 8.68 17.03
N SER A 210 10.44 9.71 17.86
CA SER A 210 9.36 10.10 18.79
C SER A 210 8.12 10.68 18.08
N LEU A 211 6.94 10.43 18.65
CA LEU A 211 5.67 10.96 18.13
C LEU A 211 5.63 12.48 18.13
N ARG A 212 6.27 13.12 19.11
CA ARG A 212 6.38 14.59 19.16
C ARG A 212 7.13 15.12 17.95
N LYS A 213 8.22 14.46 17.55
CA LYS A 213 8.96 14.82 16.34
C LYS A 213 8.11 14.61 15.09
N ALA A 214 7.33 13.52 15.05
CA ALA A 214 6.37 13.27 13.97
C ALA A 214 5.35 14.41 13.80
N LEU A 215 4.79 14.90 14.90
CA LEU A 215 3.86 16.02 14.90
C LEU A 215 4.53 17.34 14.55
N GLN A 216 5.76 17.56 15.00
CA GLN A 216 6.54 18.75 14.61
C GLN A 216 6.85 18.75 13.10
N GLU A 217 7.25 17.60 12.54
CA GLU A 217 7.45 17.44 11.09
C GLU A 217 6.15 17.72 10.33
N TYR A 218 5.02 17.20 10.82
CA TYR A 218 3.71 17.46 10.23
C TYR A 218 3.37 18.96 10.23
N ILE A 219 3.46 19.64 11.37
CA ILE A 219 3.17 21.08 11.48
C ILE A 219 4.12 21.89 10.57
N TYR A 220 5.40 21.52 10.54
CA TYR A 220 6.38 22.15 9.67
C TYR A 220 6.01 22.00 8.19
N ASP A 221 5.64 20.80 7.75
CA ASP A 221 5.26 20.55 6.35
C ASP A 221 3.96 21.28 5.95
N ILE A 222 3.02 21.46 6.89
CA ILE A 222 1.85 22.31 6.69
C ILE A 222 2.27 23.76 6.46
N GLN A 223 3.04 24.32 7.38
CA GLN A 223 3.36 25.75 7.42
C GLN A 223 4.33 26.16 6.31
N LYS A 224 5.31 25.31 5.98
CA LYS A 224 6.42 25.66 5.09
C LYS A 224 6.32 25.05 3.70
N LYS A 225 5.72 23.86 3.55
CA LYS A 225 5.65 23.15 2.25
C LYS A 225 4.26 23.18 1.61
N GLY A 226 3.28 23.78 2.29
CA GLY A 226 1.91 23.89 1.81
C GLY A 226 1.26 22.52 1.61
N LEU A 227 1.59 21.53 2.46
CA LEU A 227 1.13 20.15 2.34
C LEU A 227 -0.40 20.05 2.20
N LEU A 228 -1.14 20.74 3.08
CA LEU A 228 -2.61 20.73 3.06
C LEU A 228 -3.19 21.26 1.76
N LYS A 229 -2.65 22.37 1.23
CA LYS A 229 -3.15 22.96 -0.02
C LYS A 229 -3.02 21.97 -1.18
N LYS A 230 -1.88 21.26 -1.27
CA LYS A 230 -1.64 20.22 -2.27
C LYS A 230 -2.59 19.03 -2.09
N CYS A 231 -2.79 18.60 -0.84
CA CYS A 231 -3.73 17.54 -0.51
C CYS A 231 -5.16 17.92 -0.91
N TRP A 232 -5.65 19.10 -0.55
CA TRP A 232 -7.00 19.53 -0.87
C TRP A 232 -7.22 19.67 -2.38
N LEU A 233 -6.25 20.24 -3.11
CA LEU A 233 -6.36 20.41 -4.55
C LEU A 233 -6.53 19.07 -5.28
N LEU A 234 -5.84 18.02 -4.83
CA LEU A 234 -5.93 16.69 -5.41
C LEU A 234 -7.15 15.91 -4.90
N TRP A 235 -7.33 15.86 -3.58
CA TRP A 235 -8.26 14.92 -2.97
C TRP A 235 -9.70 15.39 -2.99
N THR A 236 -9.97 16.70 -3.04
CA THR A 236 -11.34 17.21 -3.16
C THR A 236 -12.05 16.70 -4.43
N PRO A 237 -11.50 16.87 -5.65
CA PRO A 237 -12.16 16.35 -6.85
C PRO A 237 -12.21 14.82 -6.88
N VAL A 238 -11.17 14.14 -6.39
CA VAL A 238 -11.11 12.67 -6.35
C VAL A 238 -12.18 12.10 -5.43
N ASN A 239 -12.32 12.65 -4.22
CA ASN A 239 -13.34 12.22 -3.28
C ASN A 239 -14.76 12.56 -3.78
N ALA A 240 -14.94 13.70 -4.46
CA ALA A 240 -16.23 14.04 -5.08
C ALA A 240 -16.63 12.99 -6.12
N ILE A 241 -15.70 12.59 -7.00
CA ILE A 241 -15.95 11.53 -7.99
C ILE A 241 -16.21 10.19 -7.31
N ALA A 242 -15.41 9.84 -6.28
CA ALA A 242 -15.55 8.58 -5.56
C ALA A 242 -16.93 8.45 -4.89
N PHE A 243 -17.42 9.50 -4.23
CA PHE A 243 -18.72 9.45 -3.55
C PHE A 243 -19.91 9.62 -4.50
N ALA A 244 -19.75 10.32 -5.63
CA ALA A 244 -20.83 10.52 -6.58
C ALA A 244 -21.03 9.33 -7.53
N PHE A 245 -19.95 8.76 -8.07
CA PHE A 245 -20.03 7.83 -9.21
C PHE A 245 -19.49 6.44 -8.92
N VAL A 246 -18.60 6.28 -7.94
CA VAL A 246 -17.93 4.98 -7.70
C VAL A 246 -18.76 4.13 -6.75
N PRO A 247 -19.10 2.87 -7.12
CA PRO A 247 -19.75 1.93 -6.22
C PRO A 247 -18.97 1.73 -4.94
N GLU A 248 -19.67 1.52 -3.82
CA GLU A 248 -19.08 1.56 -2.47
C GLU A 248 -17.84 0.65 -2.34
N HIS A 249 -17.97 -0.60 -2.78
CA HIS A 249 -16.92 -1.62 -2.75
C HIS A 249 -15.69 -1.31 -3.62
N PHE A 250 -15.77 -0.33 -4.53
CA PHE A 250 -14.66 0.10 -5.39
C PHE A 250 -14.08 1.48 -5.01
N ARG A 251 -14.66 2.19 -4.03
CA ARG A 251 -14.22 3.54 -3.67
C ARG A 251 -12.74 3.58 -3.27
N ILE A 252 -12.31 2.65 -2.42
CA ILE A 252 -10.92 2.59 -1.96
C ILE A 252 -9.97 2.16 -3.08
N THR A 253 -10.38 1.24 -3.94
CA THR A 253 -9.60 0.82 -5.12
C THR A 253 -9.37 1.99 -6.07
N PHE A 254 -10.43 2.75 -6.37
CA PHE A 254 -10.34 3.95 -7.20
C PHE A 254 -9.36 4.97 -6.59
N ILE A 255 -9.50 5.26 -5.29
CA ILE A 255 -8.59 6.16 -4.55
C ILE A 255 -7.14 5.65 -4.61
N ALA A 256 -6.92 4.33 -4.45
CA ALA A 256 -5.60 3.72 -4.51
C ALA A 256 -4.96 3.87 -5.91
N MET A 257 -5.74 3.70 -6.98
CA MET A 257 -5.27 3.89 -8.36
C MET A 257 -4.86 5.35 -8.61
N VAL A 258 -5.70 6.31 -8.24
CA VAL A 258 -5.35 7.74 -8.37
C VAL A 258 -4.11 8.08 -7.54
N SER A 259 -4.03 7.55 -6.32
CA SER A 259 -2.87 7.72 -5.44
C SER A 259 -1.58 7.17 -6.06
N PHE A 260 -1.66 6.05 -6.79
CA PHE A 260 -0.49 5.47 -7.47
C PHE A 260 0.01 6.39 -8.58
N VAL A 261 -0.90 6.85 -9.44
CA VAL A 261 -0.58 7.80 -10.52
C VAL A 261 0.01 9.10 -9.96
N TRP A 262 -0.57 9.61 -8.88
CA TRP A 262 -0.07 10.82 -8.22
C TRP A 262 1.37 10.69 -7.74
N VAL A 263 1.73 9.57 -7.09
CA VAL A 263 3.11 9.32 -6.63
C VAL A 263 4.09 9.27 -7.81
N MET A 264 3.68 8.67 -8.93
CA MET A 264 4.48 8.64 -10.15
C MET A 264 4.72 10.04 -10.73
N ILE A 265 3.67 10.87 -10.79
CA ILE A 265 3.78 12.27 -11.25
C ILE A 265 4.71 13.07 -10.32
N LEU A 266 4.54 12.96 -9.01
CA LEU A 266 5.41 13.65 -8.04
C LEU A 266 6.87 13.23 -8.20
N SER A 267 7.14 11.95 -8.43
CA SER A 267 8.50 11.45 -8.67
C SER A 267 9.11 11.96 -9.98
N ALA A 268 8.27 12.17 -11.01
CA ALA A 268 8.68 12.75 -12.27
C ALA A 268 8.93 14.27 -12.17
N VAL A 269 8.13 14.99 -11.38
CA VAL A 269 8.31 16.45 -11.19
C VAL A 269 9.50 16.74 -10.29
N ALA A 270 9.69 15.98 -9.21
CA ALA A 270 10.88 16.09 -8.35
C ALA A 270 12.19 15.70 -9.06
N ALA A 271 12.12 15.20 -10.29
CA ALA A 271 13.25 14.84 -11.14
C ALA A 271 13.91 16.01 -11.85
N LYS A 272 13.17 17.12 -12.01
CA LYS A 272 13.55 18.28 -12.79
C LYS A 272 14.17 19.31 -11.86
#